data_AF-K0RLW3-F1
#
_entry.id   AF-K0RLW3-F1
#
_cell.length_a   1.000
_cell.length_b   1.000
_cell.length_c   1.000
_cell.angle_alpha   90.00
_cell.angle_beta   90.00
_cell.angle_gamma   90.00
#
_symmetry.space_group_name_H-M   'P 1'
#
loop_
_entity.id
_entity.type
_entity.pdbx_description
1 polymer ?
#
loop_
_entity_poly.entity_id
_entity_poly.type
_entity_poly.pdbx_seq_one_letter_code
_entity_poly.pdbx_strand_id
1 'polypeptide(L)'
;MISQGKFEGTPDDHLKWERMYTAGESQTTQPSYYDTSEQVYDDGAAASPSSDVRVITFDLDNTLWKTGVTITDANDCLASYLEANFGVTTRSEKYMGEMFKSNPNRYAGVDFEFEDVSSEDLVQNVGQSRISVPMIEASDGVNINASFDNDQGPRVKKSPVYLTLLRKDAIRKLIQESSYAISQADLDDQVEKAFNVWMDGRVASISSNLVPFLLPTLKHIQEQLGNQLGGRSKVYIGAITDGNSMPENVPELRGLFDFVIRAEDVGVAKPDQRVFNAAVAALMAKLAEDGLSAEEFFLGEQFEDGMSDENFVDPSATVPTWNDVDHEAVRAFAASVGPWWVHVGDDFFKDVVAAKECQMRTVWMRELIKDNSKASVGDRPTDQGKRTLVDLVSDISKSDDGVLKMTIGESEYLQSSLHDEFADAVLNHFGELGGLLSDWHNDAFGQGITR
;
A
#
# COMPACT_ATOMS: atom_id res chain seq x y z
N MET A 1 -55.87 10.52 12.67
CA MET A 1 -55.06 9.44 13.27
C MET A 1 -54.24 8.81 12.16
N ILE A 2 -53.03 9.32 11.93
CA ILE A 2 -52.10 8.77 10.95
C ILE A 2 -50.81 8.46 11.70
N SER A 3 -50.46 7.19 11.66
CA SER A 3 -49.36 6.49 12.30
C SER A 3 -48.00 7.08 11.89
N GLN A 4 -47.17 7.45 12.86
CA GLN A 4 -45.76 7.78 12.65
C GLN A 4 -44.96 6.48 12.46
N GLY A 5 -44.37 6.34 11.27
CA GLY A 5 -43.42 5.28 10.94
C GLY A 5 -42.05 5.54 11.59
N LYS A 6 -41.50 4.47 12.16
CA LYS A 6 -40.17 4.38 12.75
C LYS A 6 -39.09 4.67 11.69
N PHE A 7 -38.09 5.46 12.06
CA PHE A 7 -36.79 5.46 11.39
C PHE A 7 -36.09 4.15 11.75
N GLU A 8 -36.05 3.20 10.81
CA GLU A 8 -35.15 2.05 10.87
C GLU A 8 -33.79 2.50 10.32
N GLY A 9 -32.73 2.27 11.12
CA GLY A 9 -31.36 2.57 10.74
C GLY A 9 -30.92 1.71 9.56
N THR A 10 -30.24 2.33 8.60
CA THR A 10 -29.55 1.62 7.52
C THR A 10 -28.51 0.65 8.11
N PRO A 11 -28.39 -0.58 7.59
CA PRO A 11 -27.35 -1.52 8.01
C PRO A 11 -25.97 -0.89 7.85
N ASP A 12 -25.09 -1.18 8.81
CA ASP A 12 -23.69 -0.77 8.86
C ASP A 12 -23.03 -1.00 7.49
N ASP A 13 -22.45 0.05 6.93
CA ASP A 13 -21.81 0.03 5.62
C ASP A 13 -20.52 -0.80 5.71
N HIS A 14 -20.61 -2.06 5.30
CA HIS A 14 -19.51 -3.03 5.38
C HIS A 14 -18.24 -2.56 4.63
N LEU A 15 -18.39 -1.64 3.65
CA LEU A 15 -17.29 -1.08 2.86
C LEU A 15 -16.68 0.17 3.49
N LYS A 16 -17.25 0.70 4.58
CA LYS A 16 -16.72 1.89 5.29
C LYS A 16 -15.26 1.68 5.74
N TRP A 17 -14.90 0.46 6.10
CA TRP A 17 -13.55 0.12 6.54
C TRP A 17 -12.58 0.05 5.37
N GLU A 18 -13.00 -0.56 4.26
CA GLU A 18 -12.24 -0.54 3.01
C GLU A 18 -11.96 0.90 2.60
N ARG A 19 -12.96 1.77 2.71
CA ARG A 19 -12.80 3.21 2.55
C ARG A 19 -11.82 3.86 3.51
N MET A 20 -11.64 3.40 4.74
CA MET A 20 -10.60 3.98 5.62
C MET A 20 -9.20 3.44 5.34
N TYR A 21 -9.09 2.22 4.80
CA TYR A 21 -7.83 1.71 4.24
C TYR A 21 -7.47 2.42 2.93
N THR A 22 -8.46 2.88 2.15
CA THR A 22 -8.22 3.57 0.87
C THR A 22 -8.19 5.11 0.99
N ALA A 23 -8.97 5.71 1.88
CA ALA A 23 -9.22 7.16 1.95
C ALA A 23 -8.26 7.93 2.88
N GLY A 24 -6.96 7.92 2.58
CA GLY A 24 -6.08 9.05 2.91
C GLY A 24 -6.47 10.35 2.19
N GLU A 25 -7.76 10.58 1.97
CA GLU A 25 -8.34 11.61 1.13
C GLU A 25 -8.80 12.80 1.97
N SER A 26 -8.14 13.94 1.79
CA SER A 26 -8.74 15.25 2.01
C SER A 26 -8.98 15.91 0.65
N GLN A 27 -10.10 16.63 0.56
CA GLN A 27 -10.72 17.15 -0.67
C GLN A 27 -9.76 17.94 -1.57
N THR A 28 -9.82 17.64 -2.88
CA THR A 28 -8.94 18.14 -3.94
C THR A 28 -9.25 19.57 -4.39
N THR A 29 -8.20 20.37 -4.60
CA THR A 29 -8.14 21.38 -5.67
C THR A 29 -7.32 20.83 -6.84
N GLN A 30 -7.83 21.06 -8.05
CA GLN A 30 -7.38 20.55 -9.36
C GLN A 30 -5.89 20.81 -9.65
N PRO A 31 -5.13 19.88 -10.25
CA PRO A 31 -3.80 20.16 -10.79
C PRO A 31 -3.90 20.81 -12.17
N SER A 32 -3.15 21.91 -12.37
CA SER A 32 -2.96 22.56 -13.67
C SER A 32 -1.97 21.76 -14.52
N TYR A 33 -2.42 21.31 -15.69
CA TYR A 33 -1.58 20.67 -16.71
C TYR A 33 -0.57 21.67 -17.28
N TYR A 34 0.71 21.31 -17.28
CA TYR A 34 1.74 22.02 -18.03
C TYR A 34 1.78 21.51 -19.47
N ASP A 35 1.79 22.46 -20.39
CA ASP A 35 2.00 22.31 -21.83
C ASP A 35 3.49 22.03 -22.09
N THR A 36 3.85 20.77 -22.38
CA THR A 36 5.19 20.41 -22.85
C THR A 36 5.24 20.47 -24.37
N SER A 37 5.79 21.56 -24.88
CA SER A 37 6.14 21.70 -26.29
C SER A 37 7.38 20.86 -26.64
N GLU A 38 7.18 19.99 -27.62
CA GLU A 38 8.10 19.42 -28.61
C GLU A 38 9.61 19.34 -28.28
N GLN A 39 10.06 18.14 -27.92
CA GLN A 39 11.31 17.61 -28.43
C GLN A 39 11.04 16.26 -29.10
N VAL A 40 11.10 16.27 -30.43
CA VAL A 40 11.02 15.08 -31.29
C VAL A 40 12.27 14.24 -31.04
N TYR A 41 12.12 13.13 -30.31
CA TYR A 41 13.05 12.03 -30.36
C TYR A 41 12.55 11.00 -31.36
N ASP A 42 13.48 10.57 -32.20
CA ASP A 42 13.33 9.68 -33.34
C ASP A 42 12.66 8.35 -32.94
N ASP A 43 11.65 7.99 -33.70
CA ASP A 43 10.76 6.85 -33.51
C ASP A 43 11.47 5.57 -33.96
N GLY A 44 12.24 4.99 -33.03
CA GLY A 44 12.74 3.63 -33.14
C GLY A 44 12.21 2.84 -31.96
N ALA A 45 11.22 1.98 -32.20
CA ALA A 45 10.73 0.99 -31.25
C ALA A 45 11.88 0.09 -30.77
N ALA A 46 12.61 0.54 -29.75
CA ALA A 46 13.54 -0.27 -28.99
C ALA A 46 12.71 -1.04 -27.98
N ALA A 47 12.43 -2.31 -28.28
CA ALA A 47 12.01 -3.25 -27.26
C ALA A 47 13.03 -3.17 -26.11
N SER A 48 12.59 -2.71 -24.93
CA SER A 48 13.42 -2.79 -23.73
C SER A 48 13.90 -4.23 -23.60
N PRO A 49 15.21 -4.50 -23.42
CA PRO A 49 15.69 -5.85 -23.21
C PRO A 49 14.96 -6.39 -21.98
N SER A 50 14.09 -7.40 -22.15
CA SER A 50 13.32 -7.94 -21.04
C SER A 50 14.32 -8.45 -20.01
N SER A 51 14.35 -7.83 -18.82
CA SER A 51 15.17 -8.30 -17.72
C SER A 51 14.48 -9.49 -17.05
N ASP A 52 15.26 -10.44 -16.55
CA ASP A 52 14.73 -11.59 -15.83
C ASP A 52 14.07 -11.14 -14.51
N VAL A 53 13.16 -11.95 -13.99
CA VAL A 53 12.46 -11.64 -12.72
C VAL A 53 13.35 -12.07 -11.55
N ARG A 54 13.74 -11.12 -10.70
CA ARG A 54 14.56 -11.38 -9.48
C ARG A 54 13.87 -10.97 -8.18
N VAL A 55 12.93 -10.03 -8.26
CA VAL A 55 12.21 -9.53 -7.08
C VAL A 55 10.73 -9.48 -7.41
N ILE A 56 9.90 -9.97 -6.50
CA ILE A 56 8.45 -9.88 -6.60
C ILE A 56 7.94 -9.30 -5.30
N THR A 57 7.13 -8.26 -5.39
CA THR A 57 6.43 -7.69 -4.25
C THR A 57 4.94 -7.75 -4.43
N PHE A 58 4.24 -7.96 -3.33
CA PHE A 58 2.79 -8.03 -3.30
C PHE A 58 2.22 -6.89 -2.45
N ASP A 59 1.19 -6.23 -2.93
CA ASP A 59 0.17 -5.75 -2.00
C ASP A 59 -0.46 -6.94 -1.27
N LEU A 60 -0.99 -6.71 -0.08
CA LEU A 60 -1.60 -7.74 0.75
C LEU A 60 -3.12 -7.71 0.71
N ASP A 61 -3.71 -6.55 0.93
CA ASP A 61 -5.12 -6.38 1.27
C ASP A 61 -5.94 -6.32 -0.02
N ASN A 62 -6.87 -7.27 -0.22
CA ASN A 62 -7.59 -7.49 -1.49
C ASN A 62 -6.72 -7.96 -2.68
N THR A 63 -5.42 -8.15 -2.46
CA THR A 63 -4.54 -8.87 -3.39
C THR A 63 -4.37 -10.34 -2.98
N LEU A 64 -3.99 -10.62 -1.72
CA LEU A 64 -3.74 -11.99 -1.24
C LEU A 64 -4.88 -12.58 -0.42
N TRP A 65 -5.76 -11.74 0.14
CA TRP A 65 -6.95 -12.15 0.88
C TRP A 65 -8.05 -11.09 0.81
N LYS A 66 -9.30 -11.49 1.09
CA LYS A 66 -10.45 -10.58 1.11
C LYS A 66 -10.46 -9.73 2.39
N THR A 67 -10.04 -8.47 2.31
CA THR A 67 -9.86 -7.63 3.50
C THR A 67 -11.17 -7.36 4.23
N GLY A 68 -12.25 -7.01 3.51
CA GLY A 68 -13.55 -6.72 4.13
C GLY A 68 -14.02 -7.81 5.11
N VAL A 69 -13.97 -9.08 4.70
CA VAL A 69 -14.40 -10.21 5.55
C VAL A 69 -13.45 -10.39 6.73
N THR A 70 -12.13 -10.31 6.51
CA THR A 70 -11.13 -10.47 7.59
C THR A 70 -11.25 -9.41 8.68
N ILE A 71 -11.60 -8.18 8.31
CA ILE A 71 -11.80 -7.08 9.25
C ILE A 71 -13.12 -7.24 10.00
N THR A 72 -14.18 -7.69 9.33
CA THR A 72 -15.47 -7.97 9.98
C THR A 72 -15.35 -9.06 11.04
N ASP A 73 -14.70 -10.19 10.71
CA ASP A 73 -14.47 -11.28 11.65
C ASP A 73 -13.63 -10.83 12.86
N ALA A 74 -12.58 -10.03 12.61
CA ALA A 74 -11.75 -9.45 13.66
C ALA A 74 -12.56 -8.50 14.58
N ASN A 75 -13.44 -7.68 14.00
CA ASN A 75 -14.32 -6.81 14.76
C ASN A 75 -15.31 -7.63 15.61
N ASP A 76 -15.80 -8.77 15.12
CA ASP A 76 -16.69 -9.67 15.87
C ASP A 76 -15.98 -10.32 17.06
N CYS A 77 -14.72 -10.75 16.88
CA CYS A 77 -13.88 -11.24 17.98
C CYS A 77 -13.68 -10.16 19.06
N LEU A 78 -13.35 -8.94 18.66
CA LEU A 78 -13.18 -7.81 19.57
C LEU A 78 -14.48 -7.44 20.30
N ALA A 79 -15.60 -7.37 19.58
CA ALA A 79 -16.90 -7.05 20.16
C ALA A 79 -17.30 -8.08 21.23
N SER A 80 -17.14 -9.37 20.92
CA SER A 80 -17.41 -10.47 21.86
C SER A 80 -16.53 -10.38 23.11
N TYR A 81 -15.25 -10.04 22.94
CA TYR A 81 -14.31 -9.87 24.05
C TYR A 81 -14.68 -8.67 24.94
N LEU A 82 -15.02 -7.52 24.35
CA LEU A 82 -15.37 -6.31 25.07
C LEU A 82 -16.70 -6.47 25.83
N GLU A 83 -17.68 -7.15 25.25
CA GLU A 83 -18.94 -7.47 25.93
C GLU A 83 -18.71 -8.38 27.13
N ALA A 84 -17.94 -9.46 26.96
CA ALA A 84 -17.69 -10.44 28.02
C ALA A 84 -16.87 -9.89 29.20
N ASN A 85 -15.89 -9.01 28.94
CA ASN A 85 -14.97 -8.53 29.97
C ASN A 85 -15.37 -7.17 30.57
N PHE A 86 -16.04 -6.31 29.79
CA PHE A 86 -16.34 -4.92 30.20
C PHE A 86 -17.82 -4.55 30.06
N GLY A 87 -18.68 -5.46 29.56
CA GLY A 87 -20.10 -5.16 29.32
C GLY A 87 -20.33 -4.14 28.20
N VAL A 88 -19.34 -3.92 27.35
CA VAL A 88 -19.43 -2.99 26.22
C VAL A 88 -20.13 -3.68 25.06
N THR A 89 -21.32 -3.19 24.70
CA THR A 89 -22.10 -3.70 23.56
C THR A 89 -21.93 -2.86 22.29
N THR A 90 -21.22 -1.73 22.40
CA THR A 90 -20.99 -0.85 21.25
C THR A 90 -19.75 -1.29 20.49
N ARG A 91 -19.87 -1.35 19.17
CA ARG A 91 -18.79 -1.78 18.27
C ARG A 91 -17.68 -0.74 18.17
N SER A 92 -16.43 -1.18 18.25
CA SER A 92 -15.22 -0.33 18.27
C SER A 92 -15.08 0.56 17.05
N GLU A 93 -15.48 0.03 15.91
CA GLU A 93 -15.31 0.63 14.62
C GLU A 93 -16.29 1.82 14.43
N LYS A 94 -17.44 1.82 15.10
CA LYS A 94 -18.29 3.02 15.18
C LYS A 94 -17.52 4.22 15.77
N TYR A 95 -16.82 4.00 16.87
CA TYR A 95 -16.01 5.01 17.56
C TYR A 95 -14.77 5.41 16.74
N MET A 96 -14.12 4.47 16.06
CA MET A 96 -13.00 4.78 15.15
C MET A 96 -13.41 5.84 14.13
N GLY A 97 -14.57 5.69 13.48
CA GLY A 97 -15.04 6.67 12.50
C GLY A 97 -15.40 8.04 13.09
N GLU A 98 -15.91 8.08 14.33
CA GLU A 98 -16.21 9.34 15.01
C GLU A 98 -14.93 10.07 15.45
N MET A 99 -13.92 9.34 15.94
CA MET A 99 -12.64 9.91 16.35
C MET A 99 -11.78 10.37 15.18
N PHE A 100 -11.79 9.62 14.07
CA PHE A 100 -11.08 10.06 12.86
C PHE A 100 -11.65 11.39 12.35
N LYS A 101 -12.98 11.52 12.32
CA LYS A 101 -13.66 12.76 11.93
C LYS A 101 -13.39 13.92 12.87
N SER A 102 -13.27 13.67 14.17
CA SER A 102 -13.05 14.73 15.15
C SER A 102 -11.60 15.20 15.20
N ASN A 103 -10.64 14.29 15.02
CA ASN A 103 -9.21 14.57 15.12
C ASN A 103 -8.41 13.91 13.98
N PRO A 104 -8.65 14.30 12.71
CA PRO A 104 -7.97 13.67 11.57
C PRO A 104 -6.45 13.75 11.70
N ASN A 105 -5.89 14.89 12.11
CA ASN A 105 -4.44 15.11 12.25
C ASN A 105 -3.73 14.17 13.26
N ARG A 106 -4.47 13.54 14.18
CA ARG A 106 -3.89 12.56 15.11
C ARG A 106 -3.73 11.19 14.45
N TYR A 107 -4.60 10.88 13.51
CA TYR A 107 -4.77 9.56 12.93
C TYR A 107 -4.41 9.49 11.46
N ALA A 108 -4.29 10.62 10.79
CA ALA A 108 -3.65 10.81 9.51
C ALA A 108 -2.56 11.87 9.77
N GLY A 109 -1.32 11.58 9.42
CA GLY A 109 -0.19 12.50 9.62
C GLY A 109 -0.52 13.92 9.15
N VAL A 110 0.06 14.91 9.82
CA VAL A 110 -0.13 16.32 9.45
C VAL A 110 0.75 16.59 8.22
N ASP A 111 0.19 17.26 7.21
CA ASP A 111 0.97 17.88 6.13
C ASP A 111 1.91 18.93 6.73
N PHE A 112 3.07 18.52 7.24
CA PHE A 112 4.13 19.44 7.57
C PHE A 112 4.94 19.72 6.31
N GLU A 113 4.81 20.96 5.83
CA GLU A 113 5.87 21.62 5.05
C GLU A 113 7.07 21.78 5.99
N PHE A 114 7.97 20.79 5.98
CA PHE A 114 9.31 20.98 6.51
C PHE A 114 10.18 21.50 5.38
N GLU A 115 10.61 22.76 5.48
CA GLU A 115 11.91 23.19 4.94
C GLU A 115 12.96 22.24 5.54
N ASP A 116 13.78 21.63 4.67
CA ASP A 116 14.92 20.73 4.96
C ASP A 116 15.30 20.59 6.46
N VAL A 117 14.65 19.66 7.17
CA VAL A 117 15.15 19.14 8.45
C VAL A 117 15.57 17.69 8.23
N SER A 118 16.80 17.38 8.62
CA SER A 118 17.44 16.07 8.49
C SER A 118 16.61 14.95 9.10
N SER A 119 16.58 13.81 8.41
CA SER A 119 15.83 12.58 8.71
C SER A 119 16.07 11.98 10.10
N GLU A 120 17.08 12.44 10.84
CA GLU A 120 17.45 11.93 12.18
C GLU A 120 16.45 12.32 13.29
N ASP A 121 15.69 13.41 13.15
CA ASP A 121 14.84 13.93 14.25
C ASP A 121 13.41 13.37 14.30
N LEU A 122 12.90 12.78 13.20
CA LEU A 122 11.51 12.30 13.12
C LEU A 122 11.32 10.88 13.68
N VAL A 123 12.37 10.07 13.72
CA VAL A 123 12.31 8.65 14.12
C VAL A 123 12.21 8.47 15.65
N GLN A 124 12.60 9.46 16.45
CA GLN A 124 12.69 9.28 17.90
C GLN A 124 11.38 9.48 18.69
N ASN A 125 10.29 9.98 18.09
CA ASN A 125 9.12 10.44 18.86
C ASN A 125 7.78 9.75 18.55
N VAL A 126 7.76 8.70 17.72
CA VAL A 126 6.53 7.92 17.51
C VAL A 126 6.38 6.90 18.66
N GLY A 127 5.64 7.28 19.71
CA GLY A 127 5.23 6.35 20.77
C GLY A 127 5.37 6.82 22.22
N GLN A 128 5.90 8.03 22.49
CA GLN A 128 5.93 8.55 23.86
C GLN A 128 4.72 9.45 24.17
N SER A 129 3.91 9.00 25.12
CA SER A 129 2.84 9.77 25.74
C SER A 129 3.39 10.98 26.50
N ARG A 130 3.68 12.08 25.80
CA ARG A 130 3.68 13.49 26.27
C ARG A 130 4.39 14.38 25.24
N ILE A 131 3.63 15.10 24.42
CA ILE A 131 4.12 16.31 23.76
C ILE A 131 3.50 17.51 24.47
N SER A 132 4.35 18.29 25.13
CA SER A 132 4.00 19.60 25.68
C SER A 132 4.23 20.63 24.57
N VAL A 133 3.16 21.25 24.06
CA VAL A 133 3.25 22.28 23.01
C VAL A 133 3.76 23.60 23.63
N PRO A 134 4.78 24.27 23.08
CA PRO A 134 5.14 25.62 23.52
C PRO A 134 4.15 26.63 22.91
N MET A 135 3.63 27.53 23.75
CA MET A 135 2.93 28.73 23.28
C MET A 135 3.95 29.70 22.65
N ILE A 136 3.69 30.16 21.43
CA ILE A 136 4.41 31.28 20.82
C ILE A 136 3.50 32.51 20.83
N GLU A 137 3.97 33.56 21.53
CA GLU A 137 3.36 34.88 21.56
C GLU A 137 3.60 35.64 20.25
N ALA A 138 2.62 36.47 19.86
CA ALA A 138 2.66 37.30 18.68
C ALA A 138 3.53 38.55 18.89
N SER A 139 4.47 38.82 17.98
CA SER A 139 5.01 40.18 17.79
C SER A 139 5.54 40.43 16.37
N ASP A 140 4.93 41.42 15.73
CA ASP A 140 5.48 42.52 14.92
C ASP A 140 6.47 42.22 13.76
N GLY A 141 5.87 42.08 12.57
CA GLY A 141 6.11 42.89 11.37
C GLY A 141 7.53 43.29 10.97
N VAL A 142 8.03 42.70 9.87
CA VAL A 142 8.87 43.39 8.89
C VAL A 142 8.44 42.99 7.47
N ASN A 143 8.21 44.01 6.66
CA ASN A 143 7.75 43.96 5.28
C ASN A 143 8.99 44.01 4.35
N ILE A 144 9.16 43.05 3.45
CA ILE A 144 10.13 43.16 2.35
C ILE A 144 9.48 42.70 1.04
N ASN A 145 9.63 43.57 0.04
CA ASN A 145 8.91 43.60 -1.22
C ASN A 145 9.09 42.34 -2.10
N ALA A 146 7.96 41.97 -2.69
CA ALA A 146 7.77 40.97 -3.73
C ALA A 146 8.65 41.22 -4.97
N SER A 147 9.39 40.18 -5.36
CA SER A 147 9.71 39.88 -6.76
C SER A 147 8.86 38.69 -7.18
N PHE A 148 8.08 38.89 -8.25
CA PHE A 148 7.25 37.90 -8.89
C PHE A 148 8.10 36.73 -9.38
N ASP A 149 7.94 35.56 -8.76
CA ASP A 149 8.30 34.28 -9.35
C ASP A 149 7.15 33.29 -9.16
N ASN A 150 6.93 32.49 -10.20
CA ASN A 150 5.73 31.72 -10.48
C ASN A 150 5.29 30.79 -9.34
N ASP A 151 4.02 30.93 -9.02
CA ASP A 151 3.17 30.16 -8.12
C ASP A 151 3.26 28.65 -8.41
N GLN A 152 4.08 27.92 -7.64
CA GLN A 152 4.00 26.46 -7.47
C GLN A 152 3.27 26.24 -6.15
N GLY A 153 1.97 25.95 -6.21
CA GLY A 153 1.21 25.55 -5.04
C GLY A 153 1.80 24.28 -4.40
N PRO A 154 1.72 24.12 -3.07
CA PRO A 154 2.31 22.97 -2.38
C PRO A 154 1.62 21.66 -2.78
N ARG A 155 2.42 20.66 -3.17
CA ARG A 155 1.95 19.29 -3.40
C ARG A 155 1.55 18.68 -2.05
N VAL A 156 0.25 18.48 -1.83
CA VAL A 156 -0.32 17.85 -0.62
C VAL A 156 0.24 16.44 -0.46
N LYS A 157 0.85 16.12 0.70
CA LYS A 157 1.51 14.83 0.96
C LYS A 157 0.47 13.86 1.52
N LYS A 158 0.32 12.68 0.92
CA LYS A 158 -0.64 11.68 1.41
C LYS A 158 -0.08 10.97 2.65
N SER A 159 -0.45 11.45 3.83
CA SER A 159 -0.07 10.83 5.10
C SER A 159 -0.86 9.54 5.35
N PRO A 160 -0.26 8.51 5.96
CA PRO A 160 -0.92 7.23 6.20
C PRO A 160 -1.94 7.39 7.32
N VAL A 161 -2.98 6.56 7.29
CA VAL A 161 -3.91 6.45 8.41
C VAL A 161 -3.35 5.48 9.44
N TYR A 162 -3.05 5.96 10.64
CA TYR A 162 -2.58 5.17 11.79
C TYR A 162 -3.72 4.36 12.42
N LEU A 163 -4.23 3.36 11.70
CA LEU A 163 -5.39 2.55 12.08
C LEU A 163 -5.16 1.78 13.39
N THR A 164 -3.93 1.32 13.64
CA THR A 164 -3.53 0.68 14.91
C THR A 164 -3.79 1.62 16.09
N LEU A 165 -3.31 2.87 16.00
CA LEU A 165 -3.49 3.89 17.03
C LEU A 165 -4.98 4.25 17.19
N LEU A 166 -5.68 4.45 16.07
CA LEU A 166 -7.10 4.78 16.06
C LEU A 166 -7.95 3.70 16.75
N ARG A 167 -7.67 2.41 16.48
CA ARG A 167 -8.39 1.30 17.12
C ARG A 167 -8.09 1.20 18.60
N LYS A 168 -6.82 1.36 19.01
CA LYS A 168 -6.44 1.35 20.44
C LYS A 168 -7.11 2.49 21.21
N ASP A 169 -7.17 3.70 20.64
CA ASP A 169 -7.89 4.82 21.23
C ASP A 169 -9.40 4.55 21.33
N ALA A 170 -9.99 3.83 20.36
CA ALA A 170 -11.41 3.48 20.36
C ALA A 170 -11.73 2.51 21.49
N ILE A 171 -10.91 1.46 21.62
CA ILE A 171 -10.98 0.48 22.69
C ILE A 171 -10.83 1.18 24.04
N ARG A 172 -9.83 2.06 24.18
CA ARG A 172 -9.58 2.81 25.42
C ARG A 172 -10.82 3.60 25.83
N LYS A 173 -11.43 4.34 24.90
CA LYS A 173 -12.62 5.14 25.16
C LYS A 173 -13.82 4.27 25.54
N LEU A 174 -14.02 3.15 24.85
CA LEU A 174 -15.10 2.20 25.16
C LEU A 174 -14.98 1.60 26.57
N ILE A 175 -13.77 1.21 26.98
CA ILE A 175 -13.54 0.68 28.33
C ILE A 175 -13.76 1.77 29.39
N GLN A 176 -13.27 3.00 29.15
CA GLN A 176 -13.46 4.13 30.07
C GLN A 176 -14.91 4.56 30.25
N GLU A 177 -15.72 4.48 29.18
CA GLU A 177 -17.15 4.80 29.22
C GLU A 177 -18.00 3.65 29.78
N SER A 178 -17.42 2.46 29.96
CA SER A 178 -18.09 1.36 30.64
C SER A 178 -18.24 1.64 32.13
N SER A 179 -19.17 0.95 32.80
CA SER A 179 -19.36 1.07 34.26
C SER A 179 -18.20 0.46 35.08
N TYR A 180 -17.10 0.07 34.42
CA TYR A 180 -15.99 -0.66 35.01
C TYR A 180 -14.94 0.29 35.60
N ALA A 181 -14.70 0.20 36.91
CA ALA A 181 -13.67 0.99 37.58
C ALA A 181 -12.28 0.35 37.35
N ILE A 182 -11.40 1.06 36.62
CA ILE A 182 -10.07 0.57 36.26
C ILE A 182 -9.00 1.65 36.50
N SER A 183 -7.80 1.25 36.90
CA SER A 183 -6.65 2.15 36.99
C SER A 183 -6.09 2.45 35.60
N GLN A 184 -5.33 3.54 35.43
CA GLN A 184 -4.76 3.88 34.12
C GLN A 184 -3.76 2.81 33.61
N ALA A 185 -2.95 2.23 34.50
CA ALA A 185 -1.99 1.20 34.11
C ALA A 185 -2.69 -0.10 33.69
N ASP A 186 -3.75 -0.49 34.41
CA ASP A 186 -4.56 -1.65 34.05
C ASP A 186 -5.32 -1.40 32.73
N LEU A 187 -5.79 -0.17 32.50
CA LEU A 187 -6.49 0.20 31.28
C LEU A 187 -5.62 -0.01 30.04
N ASP A 188 -4.38 0.46 30.05
CA ASP A 188 -3.49 0.32 28.89
C ASP A 188 -3.16 -1.17 28.62
N ASP A 189 -2.96 -1.99 29.67
CA ASP A 189 -2.83 -3.45 29.53
C ASP A 189 -4.09 -4.12 28.96
N GLN A 190 -5.28 -3.69 29.40
CA GLN A 190 -6.55 -4.21 28.84
C GLN A 190 -6.77 -3.78 27.38
N VAL A 191 -6.36 -2.55 27.01
CA VAL A 191 -6.43 -2.07 25.62
C VAL A 191 -5.54 -2.91 24.72
N GLU A 192 -4.31 -3.20 25.15
CA GLU A 192 -3.40 -4.06 24.39
C GLU A 192 -3.94 -5.49 24.26
N LYS A 193 -4.49 -6.06 25.34
CA LYS A 193 -5.13 -7.40 25.30
C LYS A 193 -6.31 -7.45 24.34
N ALA A 194 -7.21 -6.47 24.40
CA ALA A 194 -8.35 -6.38 23.49
C ALA A 194 -7.89 -6.22 22.03
N PHE A 195 -6.90 -5.36 21.78
CA PHE A 195 -6.32 -5.19 20.46
C PHE A 195 -5.68 -6.48 19.92
N ASN A 196 -4.98 -7.23 20.78
CA ASN A 196 -4.41 -8.53 20.39
C ASN A 196 -5.50 -9.56 20.05
N VAL A 197 -6.64 -9.56 20.75
CA VAL A 197 -7.79 -10.41 20.37
C VAL A 197 -8.33 -10.03 19.00
N TRP A 198 -8.38 -8.73 18.67
CA TRP A 198 -8.73 -8.28 17.31
C TRP A 198 -7.71 -8.78 16.28
N MET A 199 -6.41 -8.66 16.57
CA MET A 199 -5.34 -9.13 15.69
C MET A 199 -5.41 -10.64 15.44
N ASP A 200 -5.60 -11.42 16.51
CA ASP A 200 -5.72 -12.89 16.43
C ASP A 200 -6.95 -13.29 15.60
N GLY A 201 -8.08 -12.61 15.82
CA GLY A 201 -9.29 -12.80 15.01
C GLY A 201 -9.06 -12.52 13.53
N ARG A 202 -8.32 -11.45 13.21
CA ARG A 202 -7.93 -11.11 11.83
C ARG A 202 -7.05 -12.20 11.21
N VAL A 203 -5.99 -12.61 11.90
CA VAL A 203 -5.06 -13.64 11.42
C VAL A 203 -5.80 -14.96 11.17
N ALA A 204 -6.68 -15.37 12.09
CA ALA A 204 -7.50 -16.57 11.92
C ALA A 204 -8.44 -16.48 10.70
N SER A 205 -9.02 -15.30 10.44
CA SER A 205 -9.88 -15.09 9.28
C SER A 205 -9.10 -15.07 7.96
N ILE A 206 -7.86 -14.54 7.93
CA ILE A 206 -7.03 -14.52 6.72
C ILE A 206 -6.85 -15.93 6.15
N SER A 207 -6.51 -16.92 7.00
CA SER A 207 -6.33 -18.31 6.56
C SER A 207 -7.54 -18.90 5.82
N SER A 208 -8.75 -18.44 6.15
CA SER A 208 -10.00 -18.90 5.50
C SER A 208 -10.42 -18.04 4.29
N ASN A 209 -9.77 -16.90 4.07
CA ASN A 209 -10.14 -15.90 3.07
C ASN A 209 -9.00 -15.56 2.10
N LEU A 210 -7.98 -16.43 2.00
CA LEU A 210 -6.91 -16.32 1.02
C LEU A 210 -7.45 -16.38 -0.42
N VAL A 211 -6.78 -15.69 -1.33
CA VAL A 211 -7.06 -15.78 -2.77
C VAL A 211 -6.86 -17.23 -3.26
N PRO A 212 -7.73 -17.74 -4.16
CA PRO A 212 -7.58 -19.10 -4.69
C PRO A 212 -6.19 -19.35 -5.29
N PHE A 213 -5.65 -20.55 -5.06
CA PHE A 213 -4.34 -20.98 -5.56
C PHE A 213 -3.13 -20.18 -5.03
N LEU A 214 -3.28 -19.31 -4.03
CA LEU A 214 -2.17 -18.54 -3.44
C LEU A 214 -0.93 -19.38 -3.12
N LEU A 215 -1.07 -20.39 -2.25
CA LEU A 215 0.07 -21.17 -1.76
C LEU A 215 0.73 -22.02 -2.87
N PRO A 216 -0.02 -22.73 -3.73
CA PRO A 216 0.57 -23.39 -4.89
C PRO A 216 1.35 -22.43 -5.81
N THR A 217 0.80 -21.24 -6.07
CA THR A 217 1.45 -20.26 -6.93
C THR A 217 2.73 -19.71 -6.32
N LEU A 218 2.74 -19.32 -5.04
CA LEU A 218 3.94 -18.82 -4.37
C LEU A 218 5.05 -19.88 -4.32
N LYS A 219 4.70 -21.14 -4.02
CA LYS A 219 5.66 -22.25 -4.06
C LYS A 219 6.21 -22.47 -5.46
N HIS A 220 5.35 -22.43 -6.48
CA HIS A 220 5.78 -22.54 -7.87
C HIS A 220 6.75 -21.44 -8.26
N ILE A 221 6.51 -20.20 -7.83
CA ILE A 221 7.41 -19.06 -8.05
C ILE A 221 8.78 -19.32 -7.41
N GLN A 222 8.81 -19.70 -6.13
CA GLN A 222 10.06 -19.98 -5.41
C GLN A 222 10.85 -21.15 -6.02
N GLU A 223 10.16 -22.24 -6.38
CA GLU A 223 10.79 -23.44 -6.91
C GLU A 223 11.22 -23.28 -8.37
N GLN A 224 10.35 -22.77 -9.26
CA GLN A 224 10.67 -22.71 -10.69
C GLN A 224 11.60 -21.55 -11.01
N LEU A 225 11.23 -20.31 -10.68
CA LEU A 225 12.06 -19.17 -11.01
C LEU A 225 13.36 -19.18 -10.19
N GLY A 226 13.30 -19.61 -8.93
CA GLY A 226 14.50 -19.75 -8.09
C GLY A 226 15.52 -20.72 -8.67
N ASN A 227 15.07 -21.87 -9.21
CA ASN A 227 15.97 -22.85 -9.83
C ASN A 227 16.59 -22.37 -11.16
N GLN A 228 15.97 -21.40 -11.84
CA GLN A 228 16.44 -20.87 -13.12
C GLN A 228 17.55 -19.82 -12.96
N LEU A 229 17.64 -19.14 -11.81
CA LEU A 229 18.58 -18.04 -11.58
C LEU A 229 20.06 -18.44 -11.41
N GLY A 230 20.36 -19.73 -11.25
CA GLY A 230 21.74 -20.23 -11.17
C GLY A 230 22.54 -19.75 -9.95
N GLY A 231 23.64 -20.45 -9.62
CA GLY A 231 24.57 -20.01 -8.57
C GLY A 231 23.97 -19.85 -7.16
N ARG A 232 24.23 -18.69 -6.53
CA ARG A 232 23.68 -18.28 -5.22
C ARG A 232 22.42 -17.42 -5.35
N SER A 233 21.97 -17.14 -6.56
CA SER A 233 20.87 -16.23 -6.83
C SER A 233 19.53 -16.90 -6.57
N LYS A 234 18.60 -16.16 -5.97
CA LYS A 234 17.21 -16.60 -5.74
C LYS A 234 16.25 -15.47 -6.11
N VAL A 235 14.97 -15.80 -6.26
CA VAL A 235 13.92 -14.79 -6.33
C VAL A 235 13.58 -14.31 -4.93
N TYR A 236 13.64 -13.01 -4.71
CA TYR A 236 13.22 -12.37 -3.47
C TYR A 236 11.72 -12.07 -3.51
N ILE A 237 11.00 -12.45 -2.46
CA ILE A 237 9.57 -12.19 -2.32
C ILE A 237 9.34 -11.21 -1.17
N GLY A 238 8.72 -10.08 -1.47
CA GLY A 238 8.41 -9.05 -0.48
C GLY A 238 6.92 -8.68 -0.44
N ALA A 239 6.55 -7.89 0.55
CA ALA A 239 5.23 -7.27 0.64
C ALA A 239 5.34 -5.75 0.86
N ILE A 240 4.45 -4.98 0.23
CA ILE A 240 4.32 -3.53 0.41
C ILE A 240 2.85 -3.22 0.69
N THR A 241 2.51 -2.93 1.95
CA THR A 241 1.12 -2.76 2.41
C THR A 241 0.88 -1.40 3.06
N ASP A 242 -0.30 -0.82 2.79
CA ASP A 242 -0.79 0.36 3.52
C ASP A 242 -1.28 0.03 4.94
N GLY A 243 -1.53 -1.26 5.22
CA GLY A 243 -2.05 -1.75 6.48
C GLY A 243 -0.96 -2.12 7.50
N ASN A 244 -1.41 -2.78 8.57
CA ASN A 244 -0.56 -3.29 9.66
C ASN A 244 -0.38 -4.82 9.60
N SER A 245 -0.74 -5.43 8.48
CA SER A 245 -0.67 -6.86 8.26
C SER A 245 0.76 -7.35 8.32
N MET A 246 0.98 -8.49 8.99
CA MET A 246 2.26 -9.19 8.98
C MET A 246 2.02 -10.63 8.53
N PRO A 247 2.33 -10.98 7.26
CA PRO A 247 2.13 -12.33 6.74
C PRO A 247 2.77 -13.43 7.59
N GLU A 248 3.88 -13.16 8.27
CA GLU A 248 4.55 -14.10 9.19
C GLU A 248 3.67 -14.61 10.34
N ASN A 249 2.66 -13.83 10.73
CA ASN A 249 1.70 -14.22 11.76
C ASN A 249 0.67 -15.24 11.22
N VAL A 250 0.44 -15.26 9.91
CA VAL A 250 -0.46 -16.21 9.24
C VAL A 250 0.30 -17.53 9.03
N PRO A 251 -0.12 -18.64 9.65
CA PRO A 251 0.63 -19.90 9.64
C PRO A 251 0.98 -20.40 8.23
N GLU A 252 0.10 -20.20 7.26
CA GLU A 252 0.27 -20.63 5.88
C GLU A 252 1.26 -19.79 5.07
N LEU A 253 1.50 -18.53 5.48
CA LEU A 253 2.35 -17.58 4.77
C LEU A 253 3.74 -17.39 5.42
N ARG A 254 3.93 -17.96 6.60
CA ARG A 254 5.20 -17.92 7.35
C ARG A 254 6.38 -18.42 6.51
N GLY A 255 7.43 -17.61 6.45
CA GLY A 255 8.66 -17.93 5.71
C GLY A 255 8.53 -17.86 4.19
N LEU A 256 7.43 -17.32 3.65
CA LEU A 256 7.29 -17.09 2.21
C LEU A 256 7.81 -15.71 1.76
N PHE A 257 7.92 -14.76 2.68
CA PHE A 257 8.34 -13.38 2.40
C PHE A 257 9.74 -13.14 3.00
N ASP A 258 10.67 -12.68 2.18
CA ASP A 258 12.01 -12.24 2.60
C ASP A 258 11.96 -10.89 3.34
N PHE A 259 11.00 -10.02 3.01
CA PHE A 259 10.79 -8.74 3.68
C PHE A 259 9.34 -8.23 3.59
N VAL A 260 8.94 -7.37 4.52
CA VAL A 260 7.60 -6.75 4.57
C VAL A 260 7.75 -5.28 4.91
N ILE A 261 7.20 -4.41 4.08
CA ILE A 261 7.12 -2.95 4.30
C ILE A 261 5.68 -2.57 4.60
N ARG A 262 5.47 -1.92 5.75
CA ARG A 262 4.18 -1.40 6.18
C ARG A 262 4.22 0.12 6.19
N ALA A 263 3.16 0.75 5.68
CA ALA A 263 3.04 2.21 5.71
C ALA A 263 3.14 2.81 7.12
N GLU A 264 2.72 2.06 8.16
CA GLU A 264 2.85 2.49 9.55
C GLU A 264 4.31 2.60 10.02
N ASP A 265 5.21 1.76 9.48
CA ASP A 265 6.64 1.79 9.82
C ASP A 265 7.38 2.89 9.05
N VAL A 266 7.01 3.11 7.78
CA VAL A 266 7.63 4.14 6.92
C VAL A 266 7.08 5.54 7.22
N GLY A 267 5.85 5.62 7.73
CA GLY A 267 5.15 6.89 7.97
C GLY A 267 4.50 7.50 6.73
N VAL A 268 4.41 6.74 5.63
CA VAL A 268 3.71 7.10 4.37
C VAL A 268 3.09 5.88 3.72
N ALA A 269 2.00 6.09 2.99
CA ALA A 269 1.27 5.06 2.27
C ALA A 269 1.45 5.21 0.75
N LYS A 270 1.12 4.15 0.01
CA LYS A 270 1.03 4.21 -1.45
C LYS A 270 0.01 5.28 -1.86
N PRO A 271 0.26 6.05 -2.93
CA PRO A 271 1.30 5.89 -3.95
C PRO A 271 2.64 6.63 -3.66
N ASP A 272 2.93 7.03 -2.42
CA ASP A 272 4.18 7.76 -2.14
C ASP A 272 5.42 6.88 -2.40
N GLN A 273 6.30 7.33 -3.29
CA GLN A 273 7.53 6.64 -3.71
C GLN A 273 8.41 6.16 -2.55
N ARG A 274 8.38 6.85 -1.40
CA ARG A 274 9.20 6.49 -0.24
C ARG A 274 8.89 5.08 0.31
N VAL A 275 7.65 4.59 0.16
CA VAL A 275 7.31 3.22 0.58
C VAL A 275 7.98 2.17 -0.31
N PHE A 276 8.10 2.45 -1.61
CA PHE A 276 8.84 1.59 -2.54
C PHE A 276 10.35 1.69 -2.33
N ASN A 277 10.87 2.89 -2.02
CA ASN A 277 12.28 3.04 -1.66
C ASN A 277 12.63 2.30 -0.36
N ALA A 278 11.73 2.25 0.62
CA ALA A 278 11.89 1.40 1.81
C ALA A 278 11.93 -0.10 1.44
N ALA A 279 11.14 -0.52 0.44
CA ALA A 279 11.21 -1.89 -0.07
C ALA A 279 12.56 -2.18 -0.76
N VAL A 280 13.08 -1.23 -1.54
CA VAL A 280 14.42 -1.33 -2.14
C VAL A 280 15.49 -1.45 -1.05
N ALA A 281 15.41 -0.64 0.00
CA ALA A 281 16.32 -0.73 1.14
C ALA A 281 16.21 -2.09 1.85
N ALA A 282 15.00 -2.64 2.01
CA ALA A 282 14.82 -3.97 2.58
C ALA A 282 15.42 -5.08 1.70
N LEU A 283 15.30 -4.98 0.38
CA LEU A 283 15.99 -5.87 -0.55
C LEU A 283 17.51 -5.77 -0.37
N MET A 284 18.07 -4.56 -0.33
CA MET A 284 19.52 -4.37 -0.14
C MET A 284 20.02 -4.95 1.17
N ALA A 285 19.28 -4.76 2.27
CA ALA A 285 19.58 -5.38 3.56
C ALA A 285 19.56 -6.92 3.47
N LYS A 286 18.59 -7.48 2.72
CA LYS A 286 18.48 -8.92 2.51
C LYS A 286 19.59 -9.48 1.62
N LEU A 287 19.99 -8.76 0.58
CA LEU A 287 21.15 -9.12 -0.25
C LEU A 287 22.42 -9.19 0.60
N ALA A 288 22.65 -8.21 1.47
CA ALA A 288 23.77 -8.21 2.39
C ALA A 288 23.72 -9.39 3.39
N GLU A 289 22.54 -9.72 3.92
CA GLU A 289 22.34 -10.89 4.80
C GLU A 289 22.66 -12.21 4.07
N ASP A 290 22.28 -12.31 2.80
CA ASP A 290 22.54 -13.47 1.95
C ASP A 290 23.99 -13.46 1.37
N GLY A 291 24.78 -12.42 1.67
CA GLY A 291 26.16 -12.25 1.24
C GLY A 291 26.33 -11.95 -0.26
N LEU A 292 25.35 -11.26 -0.85
CA LEU A 292 25.35 -10.82 -2.25
C LEU A 292 25.58 -9.32 -2.36
N SER A 293 26.45 -8.91 -3.30
CA SER A 293 26.62 -7.49 -3.64
C SER A 293 25.54 -6.99 -4.60
N ALA A 294 25.44 -5.67 -4.76
CA ALA A 294 24.55 -5.07 -5.76
C ALA A 294 24.95 -5.45 -7.19
N GLU A 295 26.27 -5.52 -7.45
CA GLU A 295 26.83 -5.92 -8.74
C GLU A 295 26.51 -7.39 -9.03
N GLU A 296 26.68 -8.29 -8.06
CA GLU A 296 26.25 -9.69 -8.18
C GLU A 296 24.75 -9.78 -8.46
N PHE A 297 23.94 -8.96 -7.76
CA PHE A 297 22.51 -8.90 -7.98
C PHE A 297 22.16 -8.49 -9.41
N PHE A 298 22.90 -7.60 -10.09
CA PHE A 298 22.61 -7.16 -11.46
C PHE A 298 23.28 -8.04 -12.54
N LEU A 299 24.51 -8.49 -12.33
CA LEU A 299 25.29 -9.22 -13.33
C LEU A 299 25.05 -10.73 -13.30
N GLY A 300 24.58 -11.30 -12.19
CA GLY A 300 24.36 -12.74 -12.06
C GLY A 300 25.60 -13.56 -12.42
N GLU A 301 25.47 -14.54 -13.32
CA GLU A 301 26.59 -15.39 -13.78
C GLU A 301 27.71 -14.63 -14.53
N GLN A 302 27.48 -13.36 -14.92
CA GLN A 302 28.49 -12.52 -15.58
C GLN A 302 29.40 -11.80 -14.59
N PHE A 303 29.20 -11.99 -13.28
CA PHE A 303 30.07 -11.44 -12.26
C PHE A 303 31.44 -12.15 -12.26
N GLU A 304 32.52 -11.40 -12.47
CA GLU A 304 33.90 -11.90 -12.38
C GLU A 304 34.44 -11.69 -10.96
N ASP A 305 35.04 -12.74 -10.37
CA ASP A 305 35.71 -12.68 -9.05
C ASP A 305 36.73 -11.52 -9.01
N GLY A 306 36.47 -10.51 -8.16
CA GLY A 306 37.38 -9.38 -7.92
C GLY A 306 36.83 -7.97 -8.20
N MET A 307 35.54 -7.83 -8.57
CA MET A 307 34.85 -6.53 -8.49
C MET A 307 34.62 -6.14 -7.02
N SER A 308 34.71 -4.84 -6.72
CA SER A 308 34.74 -4.31 -5.35
C SER A 308 33.45 -4.56 -4.58
N ASP A 309 33.56 -5.15 -3.38
CA ASP A 309 32.52 -5.17 -2.35
C ASP A 309 32.32 -3.75 -1.77
N GLU A 310 31.48 -2.93 -2.39
CA GLU A 310 30.96 -1.75 -1.68
C GLU A 310 29.86 -2.20 -0.72
N ASN A 311 30.15 -2.13 0.59
CA ASN A 311 29.15 -2.40 1.63
C ASN A 311 28.27 -1.16 1.81
N PHE A 312 27.04 -1.22 1.30
CA PHE A 312 26.02 -0.16 1.42
C PHE A 312 25.22 -0.19 2.74
N VAL A 313 25.60 -1.09 3.65
CA VAL A 313 24.93 -1.34 4.93
C VAL A 313 25.87 -0.94 6.05
N ASP A 314 25.35 -0.26 7.08
CA ASP A 314 26.15 0.11 8.25
C ASP A 314 26.84 -1.13 8.87
N PRO A 315 28.19 -1.20 8.87
CA PRO A 315 28.93 -2.35 9.39
C PRO A 315 28.79 -2.54 10.91
N SER A 316 28.17 -1.59 11.62
CA SER A 316 27.87 -1.69 13.05
C SER A 316 26.56 -2.43 13.36
N ALA A 317 25.69 -2.65 12.37
CA ALA A 317 24.43 -3.35 12.55
C ALA A 317 24.64 -4.88 12.61
N THR A 318 24.16 -5.53 13.67
CA THR A 318 24.28 -6.99 13.84
C THR A 318 23.30 -7.79 12.97
N VAL A 319 22.15 -7.19 12.63
CA VAL A 319 21.18 -7.64 11.63
C VAL A 319 20.64 -6.38 10.97
N PRO A 320 21.03 -6.04 9.74
CA PRO A 320 20.62 -4.80 9.11
C PRO A 320 19.13 -4.83 8.78
N THR A 321 18.43 -3.77 9.16
CA THR A 321 17.08 -3.47 8.72
C THR A 321 17.12 -2.49 7.56
N TRP A 322 15.99 -2.27 6.90
CA TRP A 322 15.88 -1.30 5.81
C TRP A 322 16.20 0.14 6.26
N ASN A 323 16.09 0.45 7.55
CA ASN A 323 16.46 1.76 8.12
C ASN A 323 17.98 1.96 8.26
N ASP A 324 18.76 0.89 8.19
CA ASP A 324 20.22 0.90 8.39
C ASP A 324 20.99 0.99 7.06
N VAL A 325 20.27 1.10 5.94
CA VAL A 325 20.84 1.21 4.59
C VAL A 325 21.02 2.66 4.23
N ASP A 326 22.18 3.01 3.67
CA ASP A 326 22.49 4.37 3.26
C ASP A 326 21.48 4.90 2.22
N HIS A 327 20.94 6.10 2.46
CA HIS A 327 19.90 6.68 1.61
C HIS A 327 20.37 7.01 0.18
N GLU A 328 21.64 7.38 0.01
CA GLU A 328 22.20 7.67 -1.32
C GLU A 328 22.36 6.37 -2.12
N ALA A 329 22.82 5.30 -1.45
CA ALA A 329 22.88 3.96 -2.01
C ALA A 329 21.49 3.44 -2.43
N VAL A 330 20.47 3.61 -1.57
CA VAL A 330 19.07 3.24 -1.90
C VAL A 330 18.61 4.00 -3.14
N ARG A 331 18.87 5.30 -3.23
CA ARG A 331 18.48 6.12 -4.38
C ARG A 331 19.15 5.65 -5.68
N ALA A 332 20.45 5.35 -5.62
CA ALA A 332 21.20 4.85 -6.78
C ALA A 332 20.69 3.48 -7.25
N PHE A 333 20.46 2.56 -6.31
CA PHE A 333 19.94 1.22 -6.61
C PHE A 333 18.50 1.27 -7.14
N ALA A 334 17.64 2.09 -6.52
CA ALA A 334 16.24 2.27 -6.93
C ALA A 334 16.10 2.79 -8.37
N ALA A 335 17.05 3.61 -8.85
CA ALA A 335 17.05 4.13 -10.21
C ALA A 335 17.34 3.06 -11.29
N SER A 336 17.78 1.85 -10.88
CA SER A 336 18.15 0.79 -11.82
C SER A 336 17.38 -0.52 -11.59
N VAL A 337 16.91 -0.82 -10.38
CA VAL A 337 16.34 -2.15 -10.05
C VAL A 337 15.00 -2.45 -10.73
N GLY A 338 14.25 -1.43 -11.15
CA GLY A 338 12.88 -1.55 -11.67
C GLY A 338 12.65 -2.69 -12.68
N PRO A 339 13.45 -2.83 -13.76
CA PRO A 339 13.27 -3.90 -14.74
C PRO A 339 13.32 -5.32 -14.18
N TRP A 340 14.05 -5.56 -13.09
CA TRP A 340 14.16 -6.88 -12.42
C TRP A 340 13.07 -7.13 -11.37
N TRP A 341 12.25 -6.12 -11.11
CA TRP A 341 11.28 -6.09 -10.03
C TRP A 341 9.86 -6.13 -10.59
N VAL A 342 9.03 -7.03 -10.04
CA VAL A 342 7.60 -7.09 -10.34
C VAL A 342 6.80 -6.71 -9.09
N HIS A 343 5.90 -5.75 -9.20
CA HIS A 343 4.91 -5.45 -8.18
C HIS A 343 3.53 -5.98 -8.60
N VAL A 344 2.84 -6.63 -7.67
CA VAL A 344 1.52 -7.23 -7.88
C VAL A 344 0.55 -6.64 -6.87
N GLY A 345 -0.53 -6.02 -7.34
CA GLY A 345 -1.53 -5.42 -6.48
C GLY A 345 -2.87 -5.24 -7.17
N ASP A 346 -3.92 -4.97 -6.41
CA ASP A 346 -5.30 -4.83 -6.90
C ASP A 346 -5.72 -3.37 -7.12
N ASP A 347 -5.04 -2.39 -6.51
CA ASP A 347 -5.34 -0.98 -6.71
C ASP A 347 -4.52 -0.40 -7.86
N PHE A 348 -5.22 0.15 -8.85
CA PHE A 348 -4.59 0.69 -10.04
C PHE A 348 -3.66 1.88 -9.73
N PHE A 349 -4.02 2.79 -8.82
CA PHE A 349 -3.18 3.96 -8.54
C PHE A 349 -2.10 3.67 -7.51
N LYS A 350 -2.46 2.95 -6.45
CA LYS A 350 -1.56 2.68 -5.32
C LYS A 350 -0.52 1.62 -5.68
N ASP A 351 -0.88 0.63 -6.49
CA ASP A 351 0.02 -0.47 -6.81
C ASP A 351 0.59 -0.33 -8.22
N VAL A 352 -0.26 -0.18 -9.24
CA VAL A 352 0.20 -0.19 -10.64
C VAL A 352 0.90 1.13 -10.99
N VAL A 353 0.23 2.27 -10.87
CA VAL A 353 0.82 3.57 -11.24
C VAL A 353 2.03 3.89 -10.36
N ALA A 354 1.92 3.70 -9.04
CA ALA A 354 3.03 3.98 -8.13
C ALA A 354 4.27 3.11 -8.42
N ALA A 355 4.10 1.80 -8.65
CA ALA A 355 5.23 0.94 -9.00
C ALA A 355 5.80 1.26 -10.40
N LYS A 356 4.98 1.73 -11.35
CA LYS A 356 5.46 2.22 -12.64
C LYS A 356 6.31 3.48 -12.53
N GLU A 357 6.00 4.39 -11.61
CA GLU A 357 6.86 5.54 -11.30
C GLU A 357 8.24 5.09 -10.76
N CYS A 358 8.30 3.91 -10.14
CA CYS A 358 9.54 3.23 -9.73
C CYS A 358 10.23 2.42 -10.85
N GLN A 359 9.75 2.51 -12.10
CA GLN A 359 10.20 1.69 -13.24
C GLN A 359 10.04 0.17 -13.04
N MET A 360 9.21 -0.27 -12.10
CA MET A 360 8.93 -1.68 -11.87
C MET A 360 8.02 -2.24 -12.96
N ARG A 361 8.11 -3.55 -13.18
CA ARG A 361 7.05 -4.27 -13.88
C ARG A 361 5.85 -4.44 -12.97
N THR A 362 4.64 -4.43 -13.52
CA THR A 362 3.40 -4.41 -12.74
C THR A 362 2.39 -5.43 -13.22
N VAL A 363 1.80 -6.14 -12.28
CA VAL A 363 0.65 -7.02 -12.53
C VAL A 363 -0.55 -6.49 -11.76
N TRP A 364 -1.60 -6.10 -12.50
CA TRP A 364 -2.86 -5.71 -11.88
C TRP A 364 -3.71 -6.96 -11.57
N MET A 365 -3.83 -7.29 -10.29
CA MET A 365 -4.55 -8.47 -9.80
C MET A 365 -6.01 -8.15 -9.51
N ARG A 366 -6.93 -8.76 -10.27
CA ARG A 366 -8.37 -8.41 -10.17
C ARG A 366 -9.25 -9.47 -9.52
N GLU A 367 -8.69 -10.60 -9.06
CA GLU A 367 -9.50 -11.75 -8.64
C GLU A 367 -10.47 -11.42 -7.50
N LEU A 368 -10.04 -10.65 -6.50
CA LEU A 368 -10.85 -10.36 -5.32
C LEU A 368 -11.72 -9.09 -5.44
N ILE A 369 -11.43 -8.20 -6.39
CA ILE A 369 -12.18 -6.94 -6.60
C ILE A 369 -13.32 -7.05 -7.63
N LYS A 370 -13.43 -8.19 -8.32
CA LYS A 370 -14.44 -8.41 -9.39
C LYS A 370 -15.88 -8.57 -8.92
N ASP A 371 -16.13 -8.81 -7.63
CA ASP A 371 -17.47 -9.19 -7.15
C ASP A 371 -18.46 -8.01 -7.09
N ASN A 372 -18.03 -6.75 -7.28
CA ASN A 372 -18.89 -5.57 -7.20
C ASN A 372 -19.74 -5.27 -8.47
N SER A 373 -19.58 -6.02 -9.56
CA SER A 373 -20.31 -5.76 -10.82
C SER A 373 -21.67 -6.47 -10.97
N LYS A 374 -22.19 -7.12 -9.91
CA LYS A 374 -23.55 -7.66 -9.89
C LYS A 374 -24.52 -6.76 -9.11
N ALA A 375 -24.67 -5.51 -9.56
CA ALA A 375 -25.77 -4.65 -9.12
C ALA A 375 -26.48 -3.97 -10.32
N SER A 376 -27.77 -4.30 -10.44
CA SER A 376 -28.83 -3.68 -11.27
C SER A 376 -28.70 -3.73 -12.80
N VAL A 377 -29.34 -4.74 -13.40
CA VAL A 377 -30.01 -4.61 -14.70
C VAL A 377 -31.22 -3.69 -14.49
N GLY A 378 -31.13 -2.42 -14.88
CA GLY A 378 -32.27 -1.50 -14.79
C GLY A 378 -31.96 -0.11 -15.36
N ASP A 379 -32.66 0.23 -16.43
CA ASP A 379 -32.79 1.54 -17.11
C ASP A 379 -31.59 2.18 -17.82
N ARG A 380 -31.70 2.25 -19.15
CA ARG A 380 -30.92 3.13 -20.03
C ARG A 380 -31.64 4.49 -20.14
N PRO A 381 -30.93 5.61 -20.02
CA PRO A 381 -31.26 6.82 -20.77
C PRO A 381 -30.15 7.15 -21.78
N THR A 382 -30.59 7.37 -23.00
CA THR A 382 -29.86 8.01 -24.10
C THR A 382 -29.75 9.52 -23.85
N ASP A 383 -28.55 10.10 -23.80
CA ASP A 383 -28.28 11.39 -24.46
C ASP A 383 -26.77 11.72 -24.51
N GLN A 384 -26.40 12.43 -25.56
CA GLN A 384 -25.05 12.65 -26.08
C GLN A 384 -24.34 13.83 -25.40
N GLY A 385 -23.09 13.61 -24.98
CA GLY A 385 -22.12 14.66 -24.66
C GLY A 385 -20.73 14.05 -24.63
N LYS A 386 -19.84 14.49 -25.54
CA LYS A 386 -18.44 14.03 -25.58
C LYS A 386 -17.77 14.34 -24.23
N ARG A 387 -17.55 13.31 -23.42
CA ARG A 387 -16.79 13.40 -22.16
C ARG A 387 -15.30 13.52 -22.47
N THR A 388 -14.59 14.32 -21.69
CA THR A 388 -13.13 14.48 -21.84
C THR A 388 -12.38 13.59 -20.86
N LEU A 389 -11.09 13.34 -21.14
CA LEU A 389 -10.20 12.51 -20.31
C LEU A 389 -10.04 13.08 -18.88
N VAL A 390 -10.17 14.40 -18.74
CA VAL A 390 -10.13 15.12 -17.46
C VAL A 390 -11.38 14.83 -16.62
N ASP A 391 -12.55 14.71 -17.25
CA ASP A 391 -13.80 14.38 -16.56
C ASP A 391 -13.76 12.94 -16.02
N LEU A 392 -13.13 12.02 -16.76
CA LEU A 392 -12.99 10.61 -16.37
C LEU A 392 -12.02 10.41 -15.20
N VAL A 393 -10.86 11.08 -15.23
CA VAL A 393 -9.88 11.04 -14.13
C VAL A 393 -10.49 11.66 -12.87
N SER A 394 -11.27 12.73 -12.99
CA SER A 394 -12.04 13.33 -11.89
C SER A 394 -13.12 12.37 -11.35
N ASP A 395 -13.80 11.61 -12.20
CA ASP A 395 -14.84 10.66 -11.77
C ASP A 395 -14.24 9.42 -11.08
N ILE A 396 -13.07 8.95 -11.52
CA ILE A 396 -12.33 7.84 -10.90
C ILE A 396 -11.81 8.26 -9.52
N SER A 397 -11.20 9.44 -9.42
CA SER A 397 -10.66 9.99 -8.17
C SER A 397 -11.72 10.49 -7.18
N LYS A 398 -13.01 10.46 -7.56
CA LYS A 398 -14.16 10.77 -6.68
C LYS A 398 -15.05 9.56 -6.42
N SER A 399 -14.69 8.39 -6.94
CA SER A 399 -15.44 7.18 -6.67
C SER A 399 -15.00 6.60 -5.33
N ASP A 400 -15.89 6.68 -4.34
CA ASP A 400 -15.71 6.22 -2.96
C ASP A 400 -15.18 4.76 -2.83
N ASP A 401 -15.33 3.94 -3.87
CA ASP A 401 -14.93 2.52 -3.89
C ASP A 401 -13.89 2.21 -5.00
N GLY A 402 -13.35 3.21 -5.70
CA GLY A 402 -12.52 3.02 -6.90
C GLY A 402 -13.26 2.40 -8.11
N VAL A 403 -14.55 2.05 -7.94
CA VAL A 403 -15.39 1.42 -8.97
C VAL A 403 -16.18 2.48 -9.72
N LEU A 404 -15.82 2.63 -10.99
CA LEU A 404 -16.51 3.48 -11.93
C LEU A 404 -17.88 2.88 -12.30
N LYS A 405 -18.98 3.45 -11.80
CA LYS A 405 -20.33 3.14 -12.30
C LYS A 405 -20.50 3.72 -13.71
N MET A 406 -20.08 2.97 -14.73
CA MET A 406 -20.18 3.40 -16.13
C MET A 406 -21.34 2.77 -16.87
N THR A 407 -22.13 3.61 -17.52
CA THR A 407 -23.14 3.20 -18.51
C THR A 407 -22.44 2.70 -19.78
N ILE A 408 -22.84 1.49 -20.20
CA ILE A 408 -22.28 0.71 -21.32
C ILE A 408 -22.33 1.49 -22.65
N GLY A 409 -21.19 1.63 -23.34
CA GLY A 409 -21.19 2.02 -24.75
C GLY A 409 -19.85 2.44 -25.35
N GLU A 410 -19.20 3.47 -24.81
CA GLU A 410 -18.01 4.10 -25.43
C GLU A 410 -16.77 4.14 -24.51
N SER A 411 -16.94 3.92 -23.21
CA SER A 411 -15.88 4.02 -22.20
C SER A 411 -15.05 2.75 -22.00
N GLU A 412 -15.52 1.60 -22.47
CA GLU A 412 -14.84 0.31 -22.35
C GLU A 412 -13.55 0.26 -23.19
N TYR A 413 -13.53 0.96 -24.34
CA TYR A 413 -12.39 1.05 -25.26
C TYR A 413 -11.25 1.93 -24.72
N LEU A 414 -11.59 3.07 -24.10
CA LEU A 414 -10.60 3.93 -23.44
C LEU A 414 -10.06 3.30 -22.15
N GLN A 415 -10.92 2.55 -21.44
CA GLN A 415 -10.52 1.79 -20.27
C GLN A 415 -9.58 0.64 -20.64
N SER A 416 -9.88 -0.15 -21.67
CA SER A 416 -8.94 -1.18 -22.16
C SER A 416 -7.63 -0.56 -22.65
N SER A 417 -7.69 0.57 -23.35
CA SER A 417 -6.48 1.24 -23.85
C SER A 417 -5.60 1.80 -22.73
N LEU A 418 -6.17 2.37 -21.66
CA LEU A 418 -5.40 2.82 -20.49
C LEU A 418 -4.84 1.66 -19.67
N HIS A 419 -5.57 0.55 -19.57
CA HIS A 419 -5.09 -0.62 -18.83
C HIS A 419 -3.97 -1.35 -19.54
N ASP A 420 -4.07 -1.48 -20.87
CA ASP A 420 -3.07 -2.15 -21.71
C ASP A 420 -1.81 -1.27 -21.91
N GLU A 421 -1.91 0.06 -21.76
CA GLU A 421 -0.76 0.97 -21.85
C GLU A 421 0.00 1.15 -20.52
N PHE A 422 -0.65 0.94 -19.35
CA PHE A 422 -0.02 1.23 -18.04
C PHE A 422 0.35 -0.02 -17.22
N ALA A 423 -0.44 -1.09 -17.25
CA ALA A 423 -0.07 -2.33 -16.56
C ALA A 423 0.64 -3.28 -17.54
N ASP A 424 1.79 -3.85 -17.17
CA ASP A 424 2.45 -4.85 -18.03
C ASP A 424 1.63 -6.13 -18.19
N ALA A 425 0.81 -6.46 -17.18
CA ALA A 425 -0.19 -7.52 -17.27
C ALA A 425 -1.39 -7.26 -16.36
N VAL A 426 -2.54 -7.82 -16.76
CA VAL A 426 -3.76 -7.83 -15.96
C VAL A 426 -4.18 -9.28 -15.74
N LEU A 427 -4.21 -9.71 -14.48
CA LEU A 427 -4.60 -11.06 -14.12
C LEU A 427 -5.97 -11.08 -13.44
N ASN A 428 -6.74 -12.08 -13.82
CA ASN A 428 -8.09 -12.30 -13.32
C ASN A 428 -8.15 -13.43 -12.30
N HIS A 429 -7.10 -14.25 -12.27
CA HIS A 429 -6.91 -15.38 -11.38
C HIS A 429 -5.44 -15.39 -10.92
N PHE A 430 -5.22 -15.44 -9.61
CA PHE A 430 -3.91 -15.46 -9.00
C PHE A 430 -3.11 -16.72 -9.40
N GLY A 431 -3.82 -17.83 -9.69
CA GLY A 431 -3.23 -19.06 -10.21
C GLY A 431 -2.41 -18.89 -11.51
N GLU A 432 -2.71 -17.86 -12.31
CA GLU A 432 -2.03 -17.60 -13.59
C GLU A 432 -0.68 -16.88 -13.42
N LEU A 433 -0.43 -16.29 -12.25
CA LEU A 433 0.75 -15.46 -12.00
C LEU A 433 2.06 -16.22 -12.17
N GLY A 434 2.14 -17.47 -11.68
CA GLY A 434 3.35 -18.27 -11.79
C GLY A 434 3.78 -18.51 -13.25
N GLY A 435 2.81 -18.76 -14.13
CA GLY A 435 3.06 -18.94 -15.56
C GLY A 435 3.51 -17.63 -16.22
N LEU A 436 2.82 -16.52 -15.93
CA LEU A 436 3.18 -15.20 -16.45
C LEU A 436 4.63 -14.82 -16.07
N LEU A 437 4.99 -14.98 -14.80
CA LEU A 437 6.33 -14.63 -14.32
C LEU A 437 7.40 -15.54 -14.93
N SER A 438 7.09 -16.82 -15.14
CA SER A 438 7.98 -17.75 -15.84
C SER A 438 8.19 -17.33 -17.30
N ASP A 439 7.13 -16.93 -18.01
CA ASP A 439 7.22 -16.42 -19.38
C ASP A 439 8.12 -15.18 -19.43
N TRP A 440 7.86 -14.19 -18.56
CA TRP A 440 8.67 -12.97 -18.46
C TRP A 440 10.13 -13.23 -18.11
N HIS A 441 10.39 -14.21 -17.25
CA HIS A 441 11.74 -14.62 -16.90
C HIS A 441 12.45 -15.27 -18.10
N ASN A 442 11.78 -16.17 -18.84
CA ASN A 442 12.37 -16.87 -19.98
C ASN A 442 12.59 -15.97 -21.21
N ASP A 443 11.72 -14.98 -21.43
CA ASP A 443 11.86 -14.01 -22.52
C ASP A 443 13.18 -13.23 -22.40
N ALA A 444 13.64 -12.96 -21.17
CA ALA A 444 14.92 -12.32 -20.89
C ALA A 444 16.14 -13.08 -21.41
N PHE A 445 16.06 -14.41 -21.46
CA PHE A 445 17.13 -15.27 -21.94
C PHE A 445 17.00 -15.61 -23.44
N GLY A 446 16.05 -14.99 -24.15
CA GLY A 446 15.78 -15.29 -25.55
C GLY A 446 15.27 -16.74 -25.77
N GLN A 447 14.76 -17.38 -24.71
CA GLN A 447 14.19 -18.73 -24.77
C GLN A 447 12.68 -18.73 -25.06
N GLY A 448 12.10 -17.55 -25.34
CA GLY A 448 10.70 -17.38 -25.70
C GLY A 448 10.31 -18.24 -26.90
N ILE A 449 9.39 -19.17 -26.66
CA ILE A 449 8.67 -19.95 -27.67
C ILE A 449 8.11 -18.95 -28.69
N THR A 450 8.45 -19.14 -29.97
CA THR A 450 7.73 -18.53 -31.10
C THR A 450 6.23 -18.74 -30.89
N ARG A 451 5.52 -17.69 -30.46
CA ARG A 451 4.06 -17.65 -30.43
C ARG A 451 3.49 -17.57 -31.85
#